data_AF-A0A5B8XQQ5-F1
#
_entry.id   AF-A0A5B8XQQ5-F1
#
_cell.length_a   1.000
_cell.length_b   1.000
_cell.length_c   1.000
_cell.angle_alpha   90.00
_cell.angle_beta   90.00
_cell.angle_gamma   90.00
#
_symmetry.space_group_name_H-M   'P 1'
#
loop_
_entity.id
_entity.type
_entity.pdbx_description
1 polymer ?
#
loop_
_entity_poly.entity_id
_entity_poly.type
_entity_poly.pdbx_seq_one_letter_code
_entity_poly.pdbx_strand_id
1 'polypeptide(L)'
;MTPFGQDVLQNMDAGVVQWQNIWMLDSDSDGYSNGLELNDPNGQWRRGQPNPVGPISNPGIPNVGICGDGVLEGEEICEGNELIQCGELGLGSGEVECKDCKWDTWYCGTCGDGIINPEKEECDGSNFGERTCADYNFRSGELTCSDRCRIETTECGDEAPAVCGDGVLSRGEQCDGDLFGEVDCARLNFLGGDLLCTADCKWNVERCIERDYDSPDIDVEVGEDMGSPEAPEEPESESGSGCTQTGRHASLWWLLVFVFTRNLRATRGRNGQGY
;
A
#
# COMPACT_ATOMS: atom_id res chain seq x y z
N MET A 1 54.55 -10.82 -16.41
CA MET A 1 54.30 -10.48 -17.82
C MET A 1 53.04 -11.23 -18.21
N THR A 2 52.02 -10.55 -18.73
CA THR A 2 50.76 -11.19 -19.13
C THR A 2 50.97 -12.01 -20.41
N PRO A 3 50.10 -12.99 -20.71
CA PRO A 3 50.15 -13.74 -21.97
C PRO A 3 50.15 -12.81 -23.19
N PHE A 4 49.25 -11.83 -23.24
CA PHE A 4 49.26 -10.81 -24.30
C PHE A 4 50.57 -10.02 -24.38
N GLY A 5 51.14 -9.64 -23.22
CA GLY A 5 52.44 -8.95 -23.18
C GLY A 5 53.57 -9.79 -23.79
N GLN A 6 53.48 -11.13 -23.66
CA GLN A 6 54.43 -12.04 -24.30
C GLN A 6 54.24 -12.10 -25.82
N ASP A 7 53.02 -12.18 -26.30
CA ASP A 7 52.73 -12.19 -27.75
C ASP A 7 53.11 -10.87 -28.42
N VAL A 8 52.88 -9.75 -27.74
CA VAL A 8 53.34 -8.43 -28.16
C VAL A 8 54.86 -8.42 -28.33
N LEU A 9 55.62 -8.89 -27.34
CA LEU A 9 57.09 -8.91 -27.40
C LEU A 9 57.63 -9.83 -28.50
N GLN A 10 56.99 -10.98 -28.73
CA GLN A 10 57.38 -11.90 -29.79
C GLN A 10 57.10 -11.35 -31.19
N ASN A 11 56.17 -10.40 -31.30
CA ASN A 11 55.74 -9.79 -32.56
C ASN A 11 56.13 -8.31 -32.67
N MET A 12 57.27 -7.92 -32.08
CA MET A 12 57.86 -6.60 -32.31
C MET A 12 58.85 -6.65 -33.48
N ASP A 13 58.73 -5.68 -34.40
CA ASP A 13 59.74 -5.41 -35.42
C ASP A 13 60.15 -3.93 -35.36
N ALA A 14 61.46 -3.67 -35.30
CA ALA A 14 62.04 -2.33 -35.16
C ALA A 14 61.39 -1.44 -34.06
N GLY A 15 60.95 -2.05 -32.95
CA GLY A 15 60.29 -1.33 -31.85
C GLY A 15 58.80 -1.04 -32.08
N VAL A 16 58.20 -1.63 -33.11
CA VAL A 16 56.79 -1.48 -33.48
C VAL A 16 56.10 -2.83 -33.40
N VAL A 17 54.95 -2.86 -32.70
CA VAL A 17 54.10 -4.05 -32.60
C VAL A 17 53.50 -4.37 -33.96
N GLN A 18 53.69 -5.60 -34.42
CA GLN A 18 53.10 -6.13 -35.66
C GLN A 18 51.69 -6.66 -35.37
N TRP A 19 50.72 -5.75 -35.29
CA TRP A 19 49.33 -6.08 -34.93
C TRP A 19 48.70 -7.17 -35.81
N GLN A 20 49.06 -7.22 -37.09
CA GLN A 20 48.58 -8.23 -38.06
C GLN A 20 48.90 -9.67 -37.64
N ASN A 21 49.91 -9.87 -36.80
CA ASN A 21 50.32 -11.20 -36.35
C ASN A 21 49.65 -11.63 -35.03
N ILE A 22 49.08 -10.69 -34.26
CA ILE A 22 48.58 -10.95 -32.91
C ILE A 22 47.08 -10.75 -32.73
N TRP A 23 46.40 -10.02 -33.62
CA TRP A 23 44.98 -9.69 -33.44
C TRP A 23 44.03 -10.91 -33.42
N MET A 24 44.36 -12.00 -34.12
CA MET A 24 43.57 -13.25 -34.10
C MET A 24 43.96 -14.20 -32.96
N LEU A 25 45.06 -13.92 -32.25
CA LEU A 25 45.46 -14.78 -31.15
C LEU A 25 44.50 -14.56 -29.99
N ASP A 26 44.11 -15.65 -29.35
CA ASP A 26 43.50 -15.68 -28.03
C ASP A 26 44.66 -15.87 -27.04
N SER A 27 45.19 -14.76 -26.55
CA SER A 27 46.45 -14.75 -25.80
C SER A 27 46.28 -15.36 -24.41
N ASP A 28 45.15 -15.15 -23.75
CA ASP A 28 44.88 -15.63 -22.39
C ASP A 28 43.98 -16.88 -22.33
N SER A 29 43.60 -17.42 -23.49
CA SER A 29 42.88 -18.69 -23.65
C SER A 29 41.46 -18.68 -23.09
N ASP A 30 40.78 -17.55 -23.22
CA ASP A 30 39.39 -17.36 -22.79
C ASP A 30 38.36 -17.51 -23.92
N GLY A 31 38.80 -17.81 -25.14
CA GLY A 31 37.97 -17.97 -26.32
C GLY A 31 37.75 -16.68 -27.12
N TYR A 32 38.22 -15.53 -26.64
CA TYR A 32 38.17 -14.25 -27.33
C TYR A 32 39.54 -13.91 -27.93
N SER A 33 39.57 -13.50 -29.20
CA SER A 33 40.81 -13.02 -29.79
C SER A 33 41.15 -11.60 -29.28
N ASN A 34 42.44 -11.28 -29.17
CA ASN A 34 42.94 -9.95 -28.82
C ASN A 34 42.26 -8.81 -29.60
N GLY A 35 41.95 -9.05 -30.88
CA GLY A 35 41.26 -8.09 -31.74
C GLY A 35 39.80 -7.92 -31.40
N LEU A 36 39.09 -8.98 -31.02
CA LEU A 36 37.71 -8.88 -30.55
C LEU A 36 37.64 -8.07 -29.25
N GLU A 37 38.55 -8.35 -28.33
CA GLU A 37 38.70 -7.70 -27.03
C GLU A 37 39.11 -6.22 -27.11
N LEU A 38 39.97 -5.86 -28.05
CA LEU A 38 40.36 -4.47 -28.30
C LEU A 38 39.47 -3.76 -29.33
N ASN A 39 38.35 -4.39 -29.71
CA ASN A 39 37.36 -3.88 -30.65
C ASN A 39 37.92 -3.54 -32.05
N ASP A 40 38.88 -4.35 -32.50
CA ASP A 40 39.38 -4.45 -33.87
C ASP A 40 39.33 -5.91 -34.36
N PRO A 41 38.13 -6.50 -34.51
CA PRO A 41 37.95 -7.92 -34.82
C PRO A 41 38.40 -8.33 -36.22
N ASN A 42 38.86 -7.38 -37.04
CA ASN A 42 39.36 -7.63 -38.39
C ASN A 42 40.83 -7.23 -38.56
N GLY A 43 41.51 -6.83 -37.46
CA GLY A 43 42.91 -6.39 -37.51
C GLY A 43 43.14 -5.18 -38.42
N GLN A 44 42.15 -4.29 -38.57
CA GLN A 44 42.19 -3.14 -39.49
C GLN A 44 42.77 -1.88 -38.86
N TRP A 45 42.92 -1.83 -37.53
CA TRP A 45 43.49 -0.68 -36.85
C TRP A 45 44.95 -0.46 -37.26
N ARG A 46 45.33 0.81 -37.42
CA ARG A 46 46.68 1.25 -37.78
C ARG A 46 47.10 2.39 -36.87
N ARG A 47 48.40 2.46 -36.60
CA ARG A 47 49.00 3.52 -35.77
C ARG A 47 48.63 4.91 -36.30
N GLY A 48 48.13 5.76 -35.42
CA GLY A 48 47.70 7.13 -35.75
C GLY A 48 46.22 7.26 -36.09
N GLN A 49 45.49 6.14 -36.21
CA GLN A 49 44.03 6.16 -36.22
C GLN A 49 43.49 6.40 -34.79
N PRO A 50 42.25 6.90 -34.66
CA PRO A 50 41.55 6.93 -33.39
C PRO A 50 41.50 5.54 -32.74
N ASN A 51 41.44 5.50 -31.42
CA ASN A 51 41.22 4.23 -30.72
C ASN A 51 39.84 3.68 -31.09
N PRO A 52 39.68 2.34 -31.24
CA PRO A 52 38.38 1.72 -31.42
C PRO A 52 37.40 2.10 -30.31
N VAL A 53 36.12 2.24 -30.68
CA VAL A 53 35.06 2.72 -29.77
C VAL A 53 34.13 1.56 -29.43
N GLY A 54 34.13 1.13 -28.17
CA GLY A 54 33.33 0.02 -27.69
C GLY A 54 33.79 -0.44 -26.31
N PRO A 55 33.11 -1.44 -25.71
CA PRO A 55 33.69 -2.15 -24.58
C PRO A 55 35.02 -2.77 -25.05
N ILE A 56 36.08 -2.51 -24.28
CA ILE A 56 37.38 -3.16 -24.49
C ILE A 56 37.72 -3.95 -23.24
N SER A 57 38.22 -5.16 -23.42
CA SER A 57 38.78 -6.00 -22.35
C SER A 57 40.31 -6.04 -22.43
N ASN A 58 40.94 -6.73 -21.49
CA ASN A 58 42.39 -6.86 -21.43
C ASN A 58 42.81 -8.22 -21.97
N PRO A 59 43.46 -8.30 -23.14
CA PRO A 59 43.75 -9.59 -23.78
C PRO A 59 44.76 -10.51 -23.08
N GLY A 60 45.28 -10.05 -21.94
CA GLY A 60 46.20 -10.83 -21.11
C GLY A 60 45.59 -11.27 -19.79
N ILE A 61 44.27 -11.15 -19.62
CA ILE A 61 43.51 -11.55 -18.44
C ILE A 61 42.22 -12.19 -18.94
N PRO A 62 42.04 -13.51 -18.73
CA PRO A 62 40.86 -14.21 -19.20
C PRO A 62 39.59 -13.45 -18.80
N ASN A 63 38.70 -13.25 -19.76
CA ASN A 63 37.37 -12.68 -19.57
C ASN A 63 36.46 -13.71 -18.88
N VAL A 64 36.82 -14.06 -17.65
CA VAL A 64 35.99 -14.89 -16.78
C VAL A 64 34.88 -14.04 -16.18
N GLY A 65 33.63 -14.46 -16.39
CA GLY A 65 32.45 -13.83 -15.79
C GLY A 65 31.92 -12.62 -16.56
N ILE A 66 31.83 -12.71 -17.89
CA ILE A 66 31.05 -11.73 -18.67
C ILE A 66 29.57 -12.10 -18.57
N CYS A 67 28.83 -11.29 -17.80
CA CYS A 67 27.37 -11.40 -17.74
C CYS A 67 26.75 -11.46 -19.15
N GLY A 68 26.02 -12.53 -19.44
CA GLY A 68 25.21 -12.61 -20.65
C GLY A 68 25.92 -13.11 -21.89
N ASP A 69 27.01 -13.84 -21.71
CA ASP A 69 27.63 -14.64 -22.77
C ASP A 69 26.95 -16.02 -22.95
N GLY A 70 26.04 -16.39 -22.04
CA GLY A 70 25.27 -17.63 -22.09
C GLY A 70 25.97 -18.82 -21.44
N VAL A 71 27.03 -18.59 -20.68
CA VAL A 71 27.78 -19.62 -19.95
C VAL A 71 27.83 -19.21 -18.47
N LEU A 72 27.24 -20.00 -17.57
CA LEU A 72 27.42 -19.78 -16.13
C LEU A 72 28.85 -20.15 -15.72
N GLU A 73 29.68 -19.17 -15.42
CA GLU A 73 31.05 -19.37 -14.97
C GLU A 73 31.48 -18.43 -13.83
N GLY A 74 32.65 -18.66 -13.25
CA GLY A 74 33.18 -17.78 -12.19
C GLY A 74 32.24 -17.58 -10.99
N GLU A 75 31.89 -16.30 -10.72
CA GLU A 75 30.99 -15.87 -9.63
C GLU A 75 29.57 -15.55 -10.11
N GLU A 76 29.23 -15.93 -11.34
CA GLU A 76 27.93 -15.66 -11.93
C GLU A 76 26.86 -16.56 -11.33
N ILE A 77 25.70 -15.98 -11.00
CA ILE A 77 24.55 -16.73 -10.48
C ILE A 77 23.37 -16.76 -11.45
N CYS A 78 23.46 -16.03 -12.56
CA CYS A 78 22.46 -15.93 -13.62
C CYS A 78 23.13 -15.60 -14.95
N GLU A 79 22.51 -15.99 -16.05
CA GLU A 79 22.99 -15.69 -17.40
C GLU A 79 21.97 -14.90 -18.25
N GLY A 80 22.50 -14.05 -19.12
CA GLY A 80 21.78 -13.40 -20.21
C GLY A 80 20.45 -12.75 -19.80
N ASN A 81 19.40 -13.04 -20.57
CA ASN A 81 18.03 -12.61 -20.28
C ASN A 81 17.21 -13.77 -19.69
N GLU A 82 17.78 -14.57 -18.79
CA GLU A 82 16.98 -15.56 -18.08
C GLU A 82 15.84 -14.86 -17.33
N LEU A 83 14.61 -15.09 -17.79
CA LEU A 83 13.41 -14.57 -17.17
C LEU A 83 12.91 -15.59 -16.16
N ILE A 84 13.37 -15.48 -14.91
CA ILE A 84 12.74 -16.17 -13.78
C ILE A 84 11.69 -15.27 -13.13
N GLN A 85 10.63 -15.86 -12.58
CA GLN A 85 9.61 -15.10 -11.89
C GLN A 85 10.01 -14.82 -10.45
N CYS A 86 9.67 -13.63 -9.93
CA CYS A 86 9.90 -13.29 -8.53
C CYS A 86 9.23 -14.27 -7.55
N GLY A 87 8.13 -14.91 -7.99
CA GLY A 87 7.41 -15.90 -7.19
C GLY A 87 8.25 -17.14 -6.89
N GLU A 88 9.17 -17.51 -7.79
CA GLU A 88 10.08 -18.66 -7.60
C GLU A 88 11.12 -18.39 -6.51
N LEU A 89 11.47 -17.12 -6.30
CA LEU A 89 12.37 -16.67 -5.23
C LEU A 89 11.62 -16.33 -3.93
N GLY A 90 10.29 -16.44 -3.91
CA GLY A 90 9.47 -16.04 -2.78
C GLY A 90 9.40 -14.52 -2.56
N LEU A 91 9.63 -13.73 -3.61
CA LEU A 91 9.68 -12.26 -3.57
C LEU A 91 8.41 -11.58 -4.07
N GLY A 92 7.33 -12.34 -4.27
CA GLY A 92 6.04 -11.85 -4.76
C GLY A 92 5.93 -11.96 -6.27
N SER A 93 5.18 -11.04 -6.86
CA SER A 93 5.00 -10.91 -8.31
C SER A 93 6.14 -10.13 -8.97
N GLY A 94 6.16 -10.14 -10.30
CA GLY A 94 7.16 -9.44 -11.10
C GLY A 94 8.18 -10.38 -11.75
N GLU A 95 9.14 -9.77 -12.42
CA GLU A 95 10.21 -10.44 -13.16
C GLU A 95 11.56 -10.10 -12.53
N VAL A 96 12.46 -11.09 -12.50
CA VAL A 96 13.84 -10.88 -12.09
C VAL A 96 14.67 -10.69 -13.36
N GLU A 97 15.54 -9.70 -13.35
CA GLU A 97 16.51 -9.50 -14.43
C GLU A 97 17.89 -10.00 -13.98
N CYS A 98 18.67 -10.55 -14.91
CA CYS A 98 20.09 -10.77 -14.64
C CYS A 98 20.87 -9.52 -14.99
N LYS A 99 21.52 -8.92 -13.99
CA LYS A 99 22.29 -7.69 -14.15
C LYS A 99 23.57 -7.77 -13.34
N ASP A 100 24.69 -7.46 -13.98
CA ASP A 100 26.03 -7.57 -13.38
C ASP A 100 26.25 -8.97 -12.75
N CYS A 101 25.84 -10.01 -13.49
CA CYS A 101 25.89 -11.43 -13.12
C CYS A 101 25.12 -11.81 -11.83
N LYS A 102 24.17 -10.97 -11.41
CA LYS A 102 23.35 -11.17 -10.22
C LYS A 102 21.88 -10.96 -10.52
N TRP A 103 21.03 -11.64 -9.75
CA TRP A 103 19.60 -11.39 -9.77
C TRP A 103 19.29 -9.97 -9.31
N ASP A 104 18.86 -9.11 -10.24
CA ASP A 104 18.26 -7.81 -9.94
C ASP A 104 16.78 -8.03 -9.61
N THR A 105 16.48 -7.96 -8.32
CA THR A 105 15.13 -8.15 -7.77
C THR A 105 14.40 -6.82 -7.57
N TRP A 106 14.96 -5.72 -8.10
CA TRP A 106 14.34 -4.40 -8.00
C TRP A 106 12.92 -4.37 -8.56
N TYR A 107 12.60 -5.21 -9.53
CA TYR A 107 11.28 -5.29 -10.15
C TYR A 107 10.33 -6.29 -9.45
N CYS A 108 10.78 -6.97 -8.39
CA CYS A 108 9.96 -7.87 -7.60
C CYS A 108 9.11 -7.15 -6.56
N GLY A 109 7.88 -7.63 -6.37
CA GLY A 109 6.93 -7.08 -5.43
C GLY A 109 6.06 -6.01 -6.06
N THR A 110 4.77 -6.30 -6.16
CA THR A 110 3.74 -5.32 -6.50
C THR A 110 2.57 -5.46 -5.55
N CYS A 111 1.93 -4.34 -5.28
CA CYS A 111 0.76 -4.30 -4.42
C CYS A 111 -0.34 -5.26 -4.91
N GLY A 112 -0.74 -6.19 -4.05
CA GLY A 112 -1.76 -7.20 -4.33
C GLY A 112 -1.21 -8.55 -4.81
N ASP A 113 0.07 -8.84 -4.56
CA ASP A 113 0.70 -10.12 -4.89
C ASP A 113 0.73 -11.14 -3.74
N GLY A 114 0.16 -10.75 -2.60
CA GLY A 114 -0.03 -11.60 -1.43
C GLY A 114 1.18 -11.63 -0.49
N ILE A 115 2.29 -10.96 -0.80
CA ILE A 115 3.49 -10.91 0.03
C ILE A 115 3.79 -9.46 0.39
N ILE A 116 4.04 -9.19 1.68
CA ILE A 116 4.45 -7.85 2.10
C ILE A 116 5.91 -7.61 1.69
N ASN A 117 6.14 -6.75 0.69
CA ASN A 117 7.47 -6.29 0.29
C ASN A 117 7.89 -5.04 1.10
N PRO A 118 8.64 -5.16 2.21
CA PRO A 118 8.74 -4.09 3.23
C PRO A 118 9.43 -2.81 2.74
N GLU A 119 10.23 -2.90 1.69
CA GLU A 119 10.89 -1.74 1.08
C GLU A 119 9.94 -0.89 0.21
N LYS A 120 8.79 -1.46 -0.20
CA LYS A 120 7.86 -0.85 -1.16
C LYS A 120 6.47 -0.62 -0.58
N GLU A 121 6.05 -1.46 0.36
CA GLU A 121 4.69 -1.48 0.89
C GLU A 121 4.64 -1.82 2.38
N GLU A 122 3.52 -1.42 2.98
CA GLU A 122 3.23 -1.66 4.40
C GLU A 122 2.30 -2.86 4.59
N CYS A 123 1.46 -3.20 3.61
CA CYS A 123 0.48 -4.29 3.65
C CYS A 123 0.24 -4.80 2.23
N ASP A 124 -0.36 -5.98 2.08
CA ASP A 124 -0.83 -6.51 0.80
C ASP A 124 -2.24 -7.08 0.93
N GLY A 125 -3.24 -6.36 0.42
CA GLY A 125 -4.65 -6.76 0.53
C GLY A 125 -5.12 -6.90 1.98
N SER A 126 -5.24 -8.14 2.48
CA SER A 126 -5.59 -8.44 3.88
C SER A 126 -4.40 -8.93 4.71
N ASN A 127 -3.21 -9.00 4.09
CA ASN A 127 -1.97 -9.32 4.76
C ASN A 127 -1.38 -8.04 5.37
N PHE A 128 -1.40 -7.95 6.70
CA PHE A 128 -0.82 -6.84 7.47
C PHE A 128 0.42 -7.27 8.27
N GLY A 129 0.90 -8.51 8.05
CA GLY A 129 1.90 -9.15 8.89
C GLY A 129 1.35 -9.37 10.29
N GLU A 130 2.10 -8.94 11.31
CA GLU A 130 1.68 -9.01 12.71
C GLU A 130 0.96 -7.74 13.20
N ARG A 131 0.72 -6.76 12.31
CA ARG A 131 0.17 -5.47 12.70
C ARG A 131 -1.34 -5.52 12.82
N THR A 132 -1.85 -4.75 13.78
CA THR A 132 -3.25 -4.59 14.13
C THR A 132 -3.56 -3.13 14.41
N CYS A 133 -4.84 -2.77 14.57
CA CYS A 133 -5.25 -1.44 15.02
C CYS A 133 -4.59 -1.03 16.36
N ALA A 134 -4.24 -2.00 17.23
CA ALA A 134 -3.57 -1.74 18.50
C ALA A 134 -2.17 -1.11 18.33
N ASP A 135 -1.45 -1.47 17.27
CA ASP A 135 -0.12 -0.90 16.97
C ASP A 135 -0.18 0.59 16.61
N TYR A 136 -1.38 1.06 16.22
CA TYR A 136 -1.67 2.44 15.87
C TYR A 136 -2.43 3.19 16.97
N ASN A 137 -2.44 2.67 18.20
CA ASN A 137 -3.11 3.22 19.41
C ASN A 137 -4.64 3.18 19.40
N PHE A 138 -5.25 2.38 18.52
CA PHE A 138 -6.69 2.13 18.53
C PHE A 138 -7.02 0.91 19.40
N ARG A 139 -8.27 0.80 19.86
CA ARG A 139 -8.73 -0.27 20.78
C ARG A 139 -9.62 -1.32 20.12
N SER A 140 -10.15 -1.02 18.94
CA SER A 140 -11.01 -1.92 18.15
C SER A 140 -10.86 -1.67 16.65
N GLY A 141 -11.66 -2.40 15.86
CA GLY A 141 -11.70 -2.30 14.41
C GLY A 141 -10.67 -3.18 13.71
N GLU A 142 -10.59 -3.02 12.39
CA GLU A 142 -9.69 -3.78 11.53
C GLU A 142 -8.86 -2.82 10.65
N LEU A 143 -7.63 -3.23 10.33
CA LEU A 143 -6.80 -2.49 9.37
C LEU A 143 -7.35 -2.70 7.97
N THR A 144 -7.25 -1.66 7.13
CA THR A 144 -7.48 -1.78 5.69
C THR A 144 -6.19 -1.49 4.93
N CYS A 145 -6.03 -2.11 3.77
CA CYS A 145 -4.90 -1.85 2.88
C CYS A 145 -5.39 -1.09 1.66
N SER A 146 -4.83 0.09 1.42
CA SER A 146 -5.15 0.89 0.23
C SER A 146 -4.63 0.22 -1.06
N ASP A 147 -5.13 0.65 -2.22
CA ASP A 147 -4.64 0.23 -3.55
C ASP A 147 -3.16 0.60 -3.81
N ARG A 148 -2.55 1.38 -2.92
CA ARG A 148 -1.11 1.71 -2.93
C ARG A 148 -0.34 0.98 -1.84
N CYS A 149 -0.94 -0.06 -1.27
CA CYS A 149 -0.37 -0.92 -0.25
C CYS A 149 0.19 -0.14 0.95
N ARG A 150 -0.60 0.85 1.39
CA ARG A 150 -0.42 1.59 2.64
C ARG A 150 -1.51 1.20 3.61
N ILE A 151 -1.12 1.08 4.88
CA ILE A 151 -2.06 0.80 5.95
C ILE A 151 -2.95 2.02 6.15
N GLU A 152 -4.25 1.79 6.17
CA GLU A 152 -5.27 2.75 6.52
C GLU A 152 -5.92 2.32 7.84
N THR A 153 -6.07 3.27 8.75
CA THR A 153 -6.66 3.06 10.09
C THR A 153 -8.04 3.67 10.20
N THR A 154 -8.70 3.97 9.08
CA THR A 154 -10.01 4.64 9.07
C THR A 154 -11.11 3.77 9.65
N GLU A 155 -10.97 2.45 9.57
CA GLU A 155 -11.88 1.46 10.17
C GLU A 155 -11.43 1.02 11.57
N CYS A 156 -10.33 1.57 12.09
CA CYS A 156 -9.94 1.37 13.48
C CYS A 156 -10.77 2.26 14.41
N GLY A 157 -11.17 1.73 15.55
CA GLY A 157 -11.98 2.41 16.55
C GLY A 157 -11.22 2.72 17.84
N ASP A 158 -11.50 3.87 18.44
CA ASP A 158 -11.00 4.25 19.78
C ASP A 158 -11.77 3.57 20.91
N GLU A 159 -13.01 3.15 20.65
CA GLU A 159 -13.85 2.46 21.61
C GLU A 159 -13.38 1.01 21.75
N ALA A 160 -13.29 0.50 22.98
CA ALA A 160 -13.06 -0.93 23.17
C ALA A 160 -14.27 -1.72 22.62
N PRO A 161 -14.07 -2.93 22.07
CA PRO A 161 -15.21 -3.81 21.78
C PRO A 161 -15.99 -4.02 23.08
N ALA A 162 -17.31 -3.95 23.03
CA ALA A 162 -18.14 -4.10 24.21
C ALA A 162 -17.96 -5.51 24.79
N VAL A 163 -17.53 -5.60 26.05
CA VAL A 163 -17.25 -6.87 26.73
C VAL A 163 -18.34 -7.11 27.74
N CYS A 164 -19.20 -8.08 27.44
CA CYS A 164 -20.32 -8.35 28.30
C CYS A 164 -19.90 -8.83 29.69
N GLY A 165 -20.35 -8.12 30.72
CA GLY A 165 -20.08 -8.43 32.13
C GLY A 165 -18.78 -7.83 32.64
N ASP A 166 -18.24 -6.78 31.99
CA ASP A 166 -17.06 -6.06 32.46
C ASP A 166 -17.39 -4.95 33.48
N GLY A 167 -18.68 -4.74 33.76
CA GLY A 167 -19.19 -3.75 34.69
C GLY A 167 -19.27 -2.34 34.10
N VAL A 168 -19.15 -2.19 32.78
CA VAL A 168 -19.27 -0.91 32.07
C VAL A 168 -20.27 -1.07 30.93
N LEU A 169 -21.37 -0.31 30.97
CA LEU A 169 -22.32 -0.29 29.85
C LEU A 169 -21.71 0.39 28.63
N SER A 170 -21.14 -0.41 27.72
CA SER A 170 -20.40 0.05 26.56
C SER A 170 -21.30 0.26 25.33
N ARG A 171 -20.83 1.04 24.36
CA ARG A 171 -21.61 1.30 23.13
C ARG A 171 -21.78 0.01 22.34
N GLY A 172 -23.02 -0.49 22.23
CA GLY A 172 -23.35 -1.74 21.54
C GLY A 172 -23.98 -2.80 22.45
N GLU A 173 -23.83 -2.65 23.77
CA GLU A 173 -24.54 -3.42 24.77
C GLU A 173 -25.89 -2.80 25.08
N GLN A 174 -26.88 -3.65 25.36
CA GLN A 174 -28.16 -3.20 25.90
C GLN A 174 -28.13 -3.13 27.44
N CYS A 175 -27.27 -3.92 28.06
CA CYS A 175 -27.06 -4.02 29.50
C CYS A 175 -25.68 -4.61 29.77
N ASP A 176 -25.15 -4.46 30.99
CA ASP A 176 -23.96 -5.18 31.51
C ASP A 176 -24.23 -5.64 32.95
N GLY A 177 -24.45 -6.94 33.15
CA GLY A 177 -24.87 -7.47 34.45
C GLY A 177 -26.19 -6.84 34.90
N ASP A 178 -26.15 -6.03 35.96
CA ASP A 178 -27.31 -5.28 36.48
C ASP A 178 -27.34 -3.81 36.00
N LEU A 179 -26.41 -3.41 35.12
CA LEU A 179 -26.37 -2.07 34.52
C LEU A 179 -27.25 -2.02 33.27
N PHE A 180 -28.45 -1.46 33.39
CA PHE A 180 -29.40 -1.31 32.27
C PHE A 180 -29.45 0.11 31.69
N GLY A 181 -28.55 1.00 32.16
CA GLY A 181 -28.61 2.42 31.85
C GLY A 181 -29.89 3.05 32.42
N GLU A 182 -30.61 3.80 31.59
CA GLU A 182 -31.92 4.35 31.96
C GLU A 182 -33.09 3.51 31.41
N VAL A 183 -32.95 2.19 31.25
CA VAL A 183 -34.02 1.33 30.73
C VAL A 183 -34.48 0.34 31.80
N ASP A 184 -35.80 0.17 31.92
CA ASP A 184 -36.46 -0.82 32.77
C ASP A 184 -37.65 -1.45 32.02
N CYS A 185 -38.31 -2.46 32.61
CA CYS A 185 -39.48 -3.09 32.01
C CYS A 185 -40.59 -2.07 31.67
N ALA A 186 -40.77 -1.03 32.49
CA ALA A 186 -41.81 -0.01 32.26
C ALA A 186 -41.52 0.83 31.01
N ARG A 187 -40.26 1.24 30.80
CA ARG A 187 -39.81 1.94 29.58
C ARG A 187 -39.85 1.06 28.34
N LEU A 188 -39.82 -0.26 28.51
CA LEU A 188 -40.04 -1.25 27.44
C LEU A 188 -41.53 -1.60 27.24
N ASN A 189 -42.45 -0.81 27.79
CA ASN A 189 -43.91 -0.91 27.60
C ASN A 189 -44.61 -2.07 28.35
N PHE A 190 -43.94 -2.66 29.35
CA PHE A 190 -44.51 -3.59 30.33
C PHE A 190 -45.08 -2.85 31.55
N LEU A 191 -45.85 -3.52 32.42
CA LEU A 191 -46.39 -2.93 33.66
C LEU A 191 -45.33 -2.74 34.76
N GLY A 192 -44.23 -3.48 34.67
CA GLY A 192 -43.17 -3.55 35.68
C GLY A 192 -42.44 -4.89 35.58
N GLY A 193 -41.80 -5.32 36.66
CA GLY A 193 -41.05 -6.60 36.74
C GLY A 193 -39.53 -6.41 36.78
N ASP A 194 -38.81 -7.53 36.69
CA ASP A 194 -37.36 -7.56 36.74
C ASP A 194 -36.79 -7.64 35.31
N LEU A 195 -36.04 -6.62 34.88
CA LEU A 195 -35.28 -6.68 33.63
C LEU A 195 -33.98 -7.44 33.89
N LEU A 196 -33.67 -8.44 33.06
CA LEU A 196 -32.44 -9.22 33.16
C LEU A 196 -31.51 -8.94 31.99
N CYS A 197 -30.22 -9.18 32.20
CA CYS A 197 -29.21 -9.12 31.14
C CYS A 197 -28.76 -10.53 30.75
N THR A 198 -28.76 -10.84 29.45
CA THR A 198 -28.22 -12.12 28.96
C THR A 198 -26.69 -12.09 28.94
N ALA A 199 -26.07 -13.27 28.78
CA ALA A 199 -24.62 -13.40 28.59
C ALA A 199 -24.11 -12.76 27.29
N ASP A 200 -25.01 -12.44 26.36
CA ASP A 200 -24.72 -11.72 25.11
C ASP A 200 -25.07 -10.22 25.21
N CYS A 201 -25.27 -9.72 26.44
CA CYS A 201 -25.59 -8.33 26.77
C CYS A 201 -26.81 -7.78 26.01
N LYS A 202 -27.84 -8.63 25.92
CA LYS A 202 -29.18 -8.28 25.45
C LYS A 202 -30.16 -8.23 26.62
N TRP A 203 -31.17 -7.39 26.48
CA TRP A 203 -32.29 -7.39 27.42
C TRP A 203 -33.01 -8.73 27.36
N ASN A 204 -33.22 -9.33 28.53
CA ASN A 204 -34.16 -10.43 28.72
C ASN A 204 -35.37 -9.90 29.49
N VAL A 205 -36.53 -9.94 28.82
CA VAL A 205 -37.82 -9.44 29.32
C VAL A 205 -38.72 -10.54 29.88
N GLU A 206 -38.26 -11.78 30.01
CA GLU A 206 -39.04 -12.93 30.49
C GLU A 206 -39.59 -12.76 31.92
N ARG A 207 -39.02 -11.84 32.70
CA ARG A 207 -39.47 -11.48 34.06
C ARG A 207 -40.15 -10.11 34.13
N CYS A 208 -40.41 -9.48 32.99
CA CYS A 208 -41.29 -8.33 32.91
C CYS A 208 -42.76 -8.78 32.98
N ILE A 209 -43.60 -7.96 33.60
CA ILE A 209 -45.03 -8.22 33.78
C ILE A 209 -45.78 -7.64 32.58
N GLU A 210 -46.36 -8.52 31.75
CA GLU A 210 -47.17 -8.12 30.60
C GLU A 210 -48.44 -7.39 31.03
N ARG A 211 -48.95 -6.51 30.15
CA ARG A 211 -50.32 -6.04 30.28
C ARG A 211 -51.23 -7.17 29.82
N ASP A 212 -51.77 -7.93 30.77
CA ASP A 212 -52.83 -8.89 30.48
C ASP A 212 -53.99 -8.17 29.79
N TYR A 213 -54.06 -8.31 28.47
CA TYR A 213 -55.21 -7.90 27.65
C TYR A 213 -56.25 -9.02 27.55
N ASP A 214 -56.08 -10.12 28.29
CA ASP A 214 -56.94 -11.31 28.24
C ASP A 214 -57.44 -11.71 29.64
N SER A 215 -57.75 -10.73 30.49
CA SER A 215 -58.67 -10.98 31.60
C SER A 215 -60.09 -10.96 31.04
N PRO A 216 -60.92 -12.00 31.28
CA PRO A 216 -62.31 -12.01 30.85
C PRO A 216 -63.02 -10.81 31.47
N ASP A 217 -63.86 -10.18 30.66
CA ASP A 217 -64.66 -8.99 30.91
C ASP A 217 -64.97 -8.75 32.40
N ILE A 218 -64.27 -7.80 33.02
CA ILE A 218 -64.86 -7.10 34.16
C ILE A 218 -65.85 -6.13 33.53
N ASP A 219 -67.12 -6.52 33.52
CA ASP A 219 -68.26 -5.64 33.25
C ASP A 219 -68.25 -4.49 34.27
N VAL A 220 -67.45 -3.46 34.02
CA VAL A 220 -67.64 -2.16 34.64
C VAL A 220 -68.81 -1.53 33.91
N GLU A 221 -70.01 -1.65 34.49
CA GLU A 221 -71.14 -0.81 34.11
C GLU A 221 -70.76 0.66 34.33
N VAL A 222 -70.25 1.30 33.27
CA VAL A 222 -70.15 2.75 33.21
C VAL A 222 -71.55 3.25 32.90
N GLY A 223 -72.20 3.76 33.95
CA GLY A 223 -73.47 4.46 33.86
C GLY A 223 -73.45 5.54 32.78
N GLU A 224 -74.61 5.69 32.16
CA GLU A 224 -74.90 6.49 30.99
C GLU A 224 -74.52 7.98 31.14
N ASP A 225 -74.17 8.56 29.99
CA ASP A 225 -74.21 9.98 29.62
C ASP A 225 -73.04 10.89 30.09
N MET A 226 -72.22 11.32 29.12
CA MET A 226 -72.10 12.73 28.72
C MET A 226 -71.34 12.88 27.40
N GLY A 227 -72.08 13.25 26.35
CA GLY A 227 -71.71 14.31 25.39
C GLY A 227 -70.44 14.15 24.54
N SER A 228 -70.64 13.75 23.29
CA SER A 228 -69.70 13.93 22.17
C SER A 228 -69.52 15.42 21.82
N PRO A 229 -68.29 15.95 21.70
CA PRO A 229 -68.08 17.18 20.94
C PRO A 229 -67.75 16.87 19.47
N GLU A 230 -68.45 17.57 18.58
CA GLU A 230 -68.30 17.55 17.13
C GLU A 230 -66.92 18.07 16.66
N ALA A 231 -66.47 17.54 15.53
CA ALA A 231 -65.25 17.93 14.83
C ALA A 231 -65.41 19.31 14.17
N PRO A 232 -64.41 20.22 14.26
CA PRO A 232 -64.37 21.39 13.40
C PRO A 232 -63.69 21.06 12.06
N GLU A 233 -64.34 21.52 10.99
CA GLU A 233 -63.91 21.48 9.59
C GLU A 233 -62.63 22.30 9.35
N GLU A 234 -61.81 21.86 8.39
CA GLU A 234 -60.62 22.56 7.88
C GLU A 234 -60.96 23.90 7.20
N PRO A 235 -60.00 24.84 7.17
CA PRO A 235 -59.70 25.44 5.88
C PRO A 235 -58.20 25.54 5.55
N GLU A 236 -57.92 25.35 4.27
CA GLU A 236 -56.65 25.53 3.58
C GLU A 236 -56.13 26.98 3.63
N SER A 237 -54.82 27.18 3.72
CA SER A 237 -53.98 27.85 2.69
C SER A 237 -52.62 28.36 3.21
N GLU A 238 -51.60 27.99 2.44
CA GLU A 238 -50.33 28.66 2.13
C GLU A 238 -49.56 29.48 3.19
N SER A 239 -48.35 29.01 3.48
CA SER A 239 -47.06 29.61 3.03
C SER A 239 -45.97 29.55 4.11
N GLY A 240 -44.74 29.25 3.66
CA GLY A 240 -43.55 29.82 4.28
C GLY A 240 -42.66 28.89 5.11
N SER A 241 -41.74 28.25 4.40
CA SER A 241 -40.32 28.14 4.75
C SER A 241 -39.89 27.24 5.92
N GLY A 242 -39.52 26.01 5.56
CA GLY A 242 -38.60 25.19 6.34
C GLY A 242 -37.16 25.70 6.27
N CYS A 243 -36.48 25.72 7.42
CA CYS A 243 -35.03 25.74 7.48
C CYS A 243 -34.55 24.32 7.76
N THR A 244 -34.00 23.65 6.75
CA THR A 244 -33.18 22.45 6.93
C THR A 244 -31.73 22.82 6.64
N GLN A 245 -30.92 22.67 7.68
CA GLN A 245 -29.47 22.81 7.63
C GLN A 245 -28.88 21.44 7.29
N THR A 246 -28.40 21.27 6.06
CA THR A 246 -27.55 20.13 5.68
C THR A 246 -26.37 20.59 4.84
N GLY A 247 -25.20 20.06 5.23
CA GLY A 247 -24.21 19.50 4.32
C GLY A 247 -23.55 20.41 3.30
N ARG A 248 -22.36 20.91 3.63
CA ARG A 248 -21.34 21.30 2.64
C ARG A 248 -20.56 20.07 2.16
N HIS A 249 -19.89 20.25 1.02
CA HIS A 249 -18.95 19.38 0.28
C HIS A 249 -19.65 18.50 -0.78
N ALA A 250 -19.32 18.52 -2.08
CA ALA A 250 -18.29 19.17 -2.89
C ALA A 250 -18.89 19.38 -4.31
N SER A 251 -18.42 20.24 -5.20
CA SER A 251 -17.25 20.00 -6.05
C SER A 251 -17.18 21.09 -7.12
N LEU A 252 -15.96 21.28 -7.63
CA LEU A 252 -15.52 22.27 -8.60
C LEU A 252 -16.28 22.26 -9.94
N TRP A 253 -16.06 23.35 -10.68
CA TRP A 253 -16.10 23.55 -12.15
C TRP A 253 -17.10 24.62 -12.59
N TRP A 254 -16.62 25.87 -12.78
CA TRP A 254 -16.67 26.60 -14.06
C TRP A 254 -16.07 28.03 -13.94
N LEU A 255 -14.91 28.20 -14.56
CA LEU A 255 -14.55 29.21 -15.56
C LEU A 255 -14.91 30.72 -15.37
N LEU A 256 -13.82 31.52 -15.38
CA LEU A 256 -13.55 32.73 -16.17
C LEU A 256 -13.73 34.14 -15.55
N VAL A 257 -12.55 34.78 -15.40
CA VAL A 257 -12.12 36.10 -15.93
C VAL A 257 -12.74 37.37 -15.34
N PHE A 258 -11.90 38.21 -14.74
CA PHE A 258 -11.59 39.63 -15.08
C PHE A 258 -10.84 40.26 -13.89
N VAL A 259 -9.51 40.39 -13.96
CA VAL A 259 -8.76 41.65 -14.15
C VAL A 259 -9.16 42.77 -13.17
N PHE A 260 -8.24 43.20 -12.29
CA PHE A 260 -7.73 44.59 -12.18
C PHE A 260 -6.68 44.72 -11.04
N THR A 261 -5.41 44.72 -11.46
CA THR A 261 -4.28 45.60 -11.08
C THR A 261 -4.03 46.14 -9.66
N ARG A 262 -2.71 46.24 -9.37
CA ARG A 262 -1.98 47.13 -8.40
C ARG A 262 -1.93 46.60 -6.96
N ASN A 263 -0.77 46.45 -6.30
CA ASN A 263 0.38 47.36 -6.27
C ASN A 263 1.72 46.63 -6.00
N LEU A 264 2.76 47.22 -6.58
CA LEU A 264 4.19 47.04 -6.31
C LEU A 264 4.53 47.31 -4.83
N ARG A 265 5.45 46.52 -4.26
CA ARG A 265 6.75 47.07 -3.80
C ARG A 265 7.75 45.97 -3.45
N ALA A 266 8.91 46.11 -4.08
CA ALA A 266 10.14 45.39 -3.83
C ALA A 266 10.72 45.70 -2.45
N THR A 267 11.39 44.72 -1.85
CA THR A 267 12.67 44.94 -1.17
C THR A 267 13.68 43.89 -1.63
N ARG A 268 14.85 44.38 -2.01
CA ARG A 268 16.00 43.68 -2.58
C ARG A 268 17.14 43.77 -1.57
N GLY A 269 17.94 42.71 -1.47
CA GLY A 269 19.29 42.71 -0.88
C GLY A 269 19.36 41.83 0.37
N ARG A 270 20.40 41.02 0.60
CA ARG A 270 21.79 41.17 0.15
C ARG A 270 22.56 39.86 0.44
N ASN A 271 23.43 39.47 -0.49
CA ASN A 271 24.53 38.51 -0.26
C ASN A 271 25.49 39.02 0.83
N GLY A 272 26.06 38.10 1.63
CA GLY A 272 27.16 38.38 2.53
C GLY A 272 27.76 37.10 3.12
N GLN A 273 29.06 36.91 2.87
CA GLN A 273 29.93 35.80 3.29
C GLN A 273 30.24 35.79 4.80
N GLY A 274 30.70 34.63 5.28
CA GLY A 274 31.72 34.49 6.32
C GLY A 274 31.20 34.27 7.75
N TYR A 275 31.42 33.06 8.29
CA TYR A 275 32.48 32.71 9.24
C TYR A 275 32.63 31.17 9.27
#